data_AF-A0A9D6NL86-F1
#
_entry.id   AF-A0A9D6NL86-F1
#
_cell.length_a   1.000
_cell.length_b   1.000
_cell.length_c   1.000
_cell.angle_alpha   90.00
_cell.angle_beta   90.00
_cell.angle_gamma   90.00
#
_symmetry.space_group_name_H-M   'P 1'
#
loop_
_entity.id
_entity.type
_entity.pdbx_description
1 polymer ?
#
loop_
_entity_poly.entity_id
_entity_poly.type
_entity_poly.pdbx_seq_one_letter_code
_entity_poly.pdbx_strand_id
1 'polypeptide(L)'
;MVWINYKIFTKTWLQRAERGKEYIDDGDRFISLWIAFNGWMKGKFGEAVKDSTLVKRVKESGEIQQKFEDMKNNERFVALLKKLSKYTVTDMRYPNDSCRSKGYGGNLASLMDVIYQVRCNLFHGRKDVEGDQKDIELVSLSYQILLLLLKECLGSQRGAKPLLQKLPLPLSKGKGIQGIGLII
;
A
#
# COMPACT_ATOMS: atom_id res chain seq x y z
N MET A 1 -16.78 19.33 5.07
CA MET A 1 -17.53 18.09 4.75
C MET A 1 -16.57 17.14 4.06
N VAL A 2 -16.25 16.00 4.66
CA VAL A 2 -15.34 15.01 4.04
C VAL A 2 -16.15 14.22 3.02
N TRP A 3 -15.85 14.42 1.73
CA TRP A 3 -16.61 13.82 0.63
C TRP A 3 -16.18 12.38 0.32
N ILE A 4 -15.02 11.96 0.81
CA ILE A 4 -14.39 10.67 0.47
C ILE A 4 -14.52 9.69 1.65
N ASN A 5 -15.12 8.53 1.38
CA ASN A 5 -15.03 7.40 2.30
C ASN A 5 -13.64 6.75 2.19
N TYR A 6 -12.71 7.19 3.03
CA TYR A 6 -11.32 6.73 3.00
C TYR A 6 -11.14 5.23 3.26
N LYS A 7 -12.09 4.58 3.96
CA LYS A 7 -12.08 3.12 4.15
C LYS A 7 -12.33 2.39 2.82
N ILE A 8 -13.33 2.83 2.06
CA ILE A 8 -13.62 2.27 0.73
C ILE A 8 -12.49 2.61 -0.23
N PHE A 9 -12.06 3.88 -0.27
CA PHE A 9 -10.98 4.35 -1.14
C PHE A 9 -9.69 3.54 -0.94
N THR A 10 -9.23 3.42 0.31
CA THR A 10 -8.03 2.66 0.65
C THR A 10 -8.15 1.21 0.21
N LYS A 11 -9.30 0.57 0.48
CA LYS A 11 -9.54 -0.83 0.10
C LYS A 11 -9.47 -1.03 -1.40
N THR A 12 -10.13 -0.17 -2.18
CA THR A 12 -10.16 -0.27 -3.65
C THR A 12 -8.76 -0.14 -4.26
N TRP A 13 -7.95 0.79 -3.78
CA TRP A 13 -6.58 0.96 -4.28
C TRP A 13 -5.63 -0.14 -3.81
N LEU A 14 -5.82 -0.66 -2.60
CA LEU A 14 -5.08 -1.82 -2.11
C LEU A 14 -5.35 -3.05 -3.01
N GLN A 15 -6.61 -3.30 -3.35
CA GLN A 15 -6.98 -4.38 -4.28
C GLN A 15 -6.34 -4.21 -5.66
N ARG A 16 -6.20 -2.98 -6.16
CA ARG A 16 -5.49 -2.71 -7.42
C ARG A 16 -4.01 -3.04 -7.30
N ALA A 17 -3.38 -2.64 -6.19
CA ALA A 17 -1.97 -2.92 -5.93
C ALA A 17 -1.65 -4.42 -5.79
N GLU A 18 -2.64 -5.23 -5.43
CA GLU A 18 -2.53 -6.68 -5.27
C GLU A 18 -2.84 -7.48 -6.54
N ARG A 19 -3.13 -6.83 -7.66
CA ARG A 19 -3.30 -7.52 -8.95
C ARG A 19 -2.01 -8.24 -9.34
N GLY A 20 -2.17 -9.35 -10.06
CA GLY A 20 -1.07 -10.15 -10.59
C GLY A 20 -0.20 -9.36 -11.56
N LYS A 21 1.07 -9.78 -11.67
CA LYS A 21 2.05 -9.15 -12.57
C LYS A 21 1.66 -9.31 -14.05
N GLU A 22 0.77 -10.24 -14.36
CA GLU A 22 0.20 -10.39 -15.70
C GLU A 22 -0.65 -9.18 -16.14
N TYR A 23 -1.04 -8.31 -15.20
CA TYR A 23 -1.91 -7.16 -15.49
C TYR A 23 -1.23 -5.80 -15.31
N ILE A 24 -0.26 -5.70 -14.41
CA ILE A 24 0.43 -4.45 -14.05
C ILE A 24 1.86 -4.75 -13.57
N ASP A 25 2.81 -3.88 -13.89
CA ASP A 25 4.20 -4.01 -13.45
C ASP A 25 4.41 -3.63 -11.97
N ASP A 26 5.63 -3.79 -11.46
CA ASP A 26 5.95 -3.48 -10.05
C ASP A 26 5.87 -1.96 -9.74
N GLY A 27 6.08 -1.09 -10.73
CA GLY A 27 5.89 0.35 -10.61
C GLY A 27 4.42 0.72 -10.40
N ASP A 28 3.53 0.20 -11.24
CA ASP A 28 2.08 0.38 -11.14
C ASP A 28 1.52 -0.16 -9.84
N ARG A 29 2.01 -1.32 -9.39
CA ARG A 29 1.66 -1.91 -8.10
C ARG A 29 2.10 -1.02 -6.95
N PHE A 30 3.32 -0.50 -7.01
CA PHE A 30 3.84 0.41 -5.99
C PHE A 30 3.07 1.74 -5.94
N ILE A 31 2.76 2.34 -7.10
CA ILE A 31 1.96 3.57 -7.16
C ILE A 31 0.54 3.34 -6.66
N SER A 32 -0.11 2.24 -7.08
CA SER A 32 -1.44 1.86 -6.58
C SER A 32 -1.44 1.69 -5.06
N LEU A 33 -0.40 1.05 -4.50
CA LEU A 33 -0.23 0.88 -3.06
C LEU A 33 0.01 2.23 -2.37
N TRP A 34 0.82 3.10 -2.95
CA TRP A 34 1.05 4.44 -2.42
C TRP A 34 -0.24 5.26 -2.35
N ILE A 35 -1.11 5.16 -3.37
CA ILE A 35 -2.42 5.83 -3.37
C ILE A 35 -3.29 5.27 -2.23
N ALA A 36 -3.30 3.95 -2.02
CA ALA A 36 -4.00 3.34 -0.88
C ALA A 36 -3.44 3.86 0.45
N PHE A 37 -2.12 3.89 0.60
CA PHE A 37 -1.44 4.39 1.79
C PHE A 37 -1.75 5.86 2.06
N ASN A 38 -1.76 6.71 1.02
CA ASN A 38 -2.13 8.12 1.15
C ASN A 38 -3.60 8.30 1.56
N GLY A 39 -4.50 7.49 0.98
CA GLY A 39 -5.90 7.45 1.40
C GLY A 39 -6.06 7.10 2.88
N TRP A 40 -5.33 6.09 3.35
CA TRP A 40 -5.31 5.72 4.76
C TRP A 40 -4.75 6.85 5.64
N MET A 41 -3.63 7.47 5.25
CA MET A 41 -3.05 8.59 5.98
C MET A 41 -4.01 9.79 6.07
N LYS A 42 -4.69 10.15 4.97
CA LYS A 42 -5.71 11.21 4.96
C LYS A 42 -6.89 10.88 5.87
N GLY A 43 -7.34 9.63 5.89
CA GLY A 43 -8.37 9.16 6.81
C GLY A 43 -7.95 9.24 8.28
N LYS A 44 -6.67 8.95 8.59
CA LYS A 44 -6.14 8.94 9.97
C LYS A 44 -5.73 10.32 10.47
N PHE A 45 -5.15 11.15 9.61
CA PHE A 45 -4.50 12.41 10.00
C PHE A 45 -5.20 13.67 9.44
N GLY A 46 -6.17 13.53 8.53
CA GLY A 46 -6.92 14.64 7.96
C GLY A 46 -6.63 14.88 6.49
N GLU A 47 -7.69 15.22 5.75
CA GLU A 47 -7.71 15.30 4.29
C GLU A 47 -6.94 16.47 3.70
N ALA A 48 -6.98 17.65 4.34
CA ALA A 48 -6.37 18.89 3.85
C ALA A 48 -4.84 18.94 4.02
N VAL A 49 -4.23 17.87 4.54
CA VAL A 49 -2.80 17.80 4.83
C VAL A 49 -2.04 17.34 3.59
N LYS A 50 -0.92 18.02 3.28
CA LYS A 50 -0.02 17.66 2.17
C LYS A 50 0.67 16.31 2.42
N ASP A 51 0.97 15.57 1.35
CA ASP A 51 1.62 14.25 1.40
C ASP A 51 2.89 14.22 2.27
N SER A 52 3.80 15.20 2.13
CA SER A 52 5.03 15.25 2.94
C SER A 52 4.74 15.40 4.44
N THR A 53 3.70 16.16 4.80
CA THR A 53 3.27 16.33 6.19
C THR A 53 2.57 15.07 6.71
N LEU A 54 1.81 14.36 5.87
CA LEU A 54 1.23 13.06 6.23
C LEU A 54 2.33 12.02 6.52
N VAL A 55 3.36 11.95 5.67
CA VAL A 55 4.52 11.09 5.90
C VAL A 55 5.24 11.48 7.19
N LYS A 56 5.44 12.78 7.45
CA LYS A 56 6.01 13.26 8.73
C LYS A 56 5.21 12.75 9.93
N ARG A 57 3.87 12.84 9.88
CA ARG A 57 2.99 12.34 10.96
C ARG A 57 3.07 10.82 11.13
N VAL A 58 3.27 10.05 10.06
CA VAL A 58 3.54 8.61 10.16
C VAL A 58 4.81 8.36 10.96
N LYS A 59 5.89 9.08 10.66
CA LYS A 59 7.18 8.92 11.35
C LYS A 59 7.12 9.28 12.84
N GLU A 60 6.25 10.22 13.20
CA GLU A 60 6.08 10.72 14.57
C GLU A 60 5.02 9.95 15.37
N SER A 61 4.30 9.01 14.74
CA SER A 61 3.22 8.27 15.38
C SER A 61 3.77 7.11 16.22
N GLY A 62 3.66 7.20 17.54
CA GLY A 62 4.04 6.12 18.46
C GLY A 62 3.33 4.79 18.18
N GLU A 63 2.06 4.83 17.78
CA GLU A 63 1.29 3.64 17.39
C GLU A 63 1.90 2.92 16.17
N ILE A 64 2.27 3.68 15.13
CA ILE A 64 2.85 3.09 13.91
C ILE A 64 4.29 2.65 14.17
N GLN A 65 5.03 3.41 14.99
CA GLN A 65 6.36 3.03 15.44
C GLN A 65 6.33 1.69 16.16
N GLN A 66 5.41 1.50 17.12
CA GLN A 66 5.28 0.23 17.84
C GLN A 66 4.97 -0.92 16.89
N LYS A 67 4.02 -0.75 15.97
CA LYS A 67 3.69 -1.75 14.95
C LYS A 67 4.91 -2.14 14.10
N PHE A 68 5.68 -1.15 13.67
CA PHE A 68 6.89 -1.38 12.91
C PHE A 68 7.92 -2.19 13.70
N GLU A 69 8.11 -1.90 14.99
CA GLU A 69 8.98 -2.67 15.88
C GLU A 69 8.45 -4.10 16.08
N ASP A 70 7.14 -4.28 16.31
CA ASP A 70 6.52 -5.61 16.48
C ASP A 70 6.70 -6.48 15.22
N MET A 71 6.60 -5.86 14.04
CA MET A 71 6.83 -6.53 12.76
C MET A 71 8.27 -7.04 12.58
N LYS A 72 9.26 -6.53 13.33
CA LYS A 72 10.64 -7.06 13.29
C LYS A 72 10.76 -8.47 13.87
N ASN A 73 9.72 -9.00 14.51
CA ASN A 73 9.65 -10.43 14.87
C ASN A 73 9.29 -11.34 13.69
N ASN A 74 8.89 -10.77 12.54
CA ASN A 74 8.56 -11.53 11.34
C ASN A 74 9.81 -11.68 10.44
N GLU A 75 10.29 -12.91 10.25
CA GLU A 75 11.49 -13.22 9.47
C GLU A 75 11.44 -12.69 8.03
N ARG A 76 10.28 -12.78 7.38
CA ARG A 76 10.09 -12.26 6.02
C ARG A 76 10.26 -10.74 5.99
N PHE A 77 9.69 -10.02 6.95
CA PHE A 77 9.82 -8.56 7.02
C PHE A 77 11.28 -8.15 7.26
N VAL A 78 11.97 -8.83 8.18
CA VAL A 78 13.40 -8.58 8.46
C VAL A 78 14.26 -8.85 7.24
N ALA A 79 14.01 -9.95 6.50
CA ALA A 79 14.72 -10.25 5.27
C ALA A 79 14.56 -9.16 4.20
N LEU A 80 13.36 -8.58 4.06
CA LEU A 80 13.11 -7.46 3.17
C LEU A 80 13.87 -6.20 3.60
N LEU A 81 13.85 -5.85 4.89
CA LEU A 81 14.57 -4.71 5.43
C LEU A 81 16.09 -4.85 5.26
N LYS A 82 16.64 -6.06 5.44
CA LYS A 82 18.06 -6.37 5.20
C LYS A 82 18.45 -6.25 3.73
N LYS A 83 17.53 -6.56 2.80
CA LYS A 83 17.77 -6.31 1.37
C LYS A 83 17.73 -4.80 1.08
N LEU A 84 16.73 -4.09 1.61
CA LEU A 84 16.58 -2.65 1.42
C LEU A 84 17.77 -1.86 1.95
N SER A 85 18.38 -2.27 3.07
CA SER A 85 19.53 -1.58 3.67
C SER A 85 20.78 -1.54 2.77
N LYS A 86 20.81 -2.32 1.69
CA LYS A 86 21.90 -2.30 0.69
C LYS A 86 21.74 -1.18 -0.34
N TYR A 87 20.59 -0.52 -0.38
CA TYR A 87 20.28 0.52 -1.35
C TYR A 87 20.29 1.89 -0.70
N THR A 88 20.70 2.87 -1.49
CA THR A 88 20.51 4.28 -1.20
C THR A 88 19.69 4.91 -2.32
N VAL A 89 18.82 5.86 -1.96
CA VAL A 89 17.92 6.54 -2.88
C VAL A 89 18.25 8.02 -2.87
N THR A 90 18.68 8.53 -4.01
CA THR A 90 19.04 9.94 -4.15
C THR A 90 17.80 10.77 -4.46
N ASP A 91 17.63 11.86 -3.72
CA ASP A 91 16.73 12.94 -4.10
C ASP A 91 17.31 13.72 -5.27
N MET A 92 16.76 13.47 -6.46
CA MET A 92 17.24 14.08 -7.70
C MET A 92 16.63 15.47 -7.95
N ARG A 93 15.82 16.02 -7.03
CA ARG A 93 15.21 17.37 -7.21
C ARG A 93 16.22 18.49 -6.97
N TYR A 94 17.23 18.26 -6.14
CA TYR A 94 18.24 19.23 -5.76
C TYR A 94 19.64 18.63 -5.97
N PRO A 95 20.19 18.70 -7.20
CA PRO A 95 21.42 17.99 -7.56
C PRO A 95 22.65 18.40 -6.72
N ASN A 96 22.61 19.59 -6.12
CA ASN A 96 23.72 20.20 -5.39
C ASN A 96 23.64 20.05 -3.85
N ASP A 97 22.68 19.29 -3.31
CA ASP A 97 22.53 19.10 -1.86
C ASP A 97 23.24 17.83 -1.36
N SER A 98 24.10 17.96 -0.35
CA SER A 98 24.85 16.86 0.25
C SER A 98 23.96 15.91 1.08
N CYS A 99 22.76 16.33 1.50
CA CYS A 99 21.78 15.52 2.23
C CYS A 99 20.84 14.68 1.33
N ARG A 100 21.17 14.55 0.04
CA ARG A 100 20.34 13.91 -1.01
C ARG A 100 20.10 12.41 -0.83
N SER A 101 20.99 11.68 -0.18
CA SER A 101 20.92 10.21 -0.15
C SER A 101 20.11 9.73 1.05
N LYS A 102 19.05 8.97 0.81
CA LYS A 102 18.24 8.32 1.83
C LYS A 102 18.58 6.83 1.86
N GLY A 103 19.01 6.34 3.01
CA GLY A 103 19.22 4.92 3.28
C GLY A 103 18.36 4.48 4.46
N TYR A 104 18.03 3.20 4.51
CA TYR A 104 17.30 2.64 5.64
C TYR A 104 18.26 2.41 6.83
N GLY A 105 18.01 3.12 7.93
CA GLY A 105 18.84 3.15 9.13
C GLY A 105 18.30 2.34 10.32
N GLY A 106 17.40 1.39 10.08
CA GLY A 106 16.89 0.48 11.13
C GLY A 106 15.64 0.96 11.86
N ASN A 107 15.08 2.13 11.52
CA ASN A 107 13.90 2.70 12.17
C ASN A 107 12.83 3.14 11.16
N LEU A 108 11.58 3.29 11.63
CA LEU A 108 10.43 3.68 10.80
C LEU A 108 10.69 5.00 10.06
N ALA A 109 11.31 5.98 10.71
CA ALA A 109 11.52 7.29 10.10
C ALA A 109 12.39 7.19 8.83
N SER A 110 13.54 6.50 8.93
CA SER A 110 14.44 6.24 7.80
C SER A 110 13.79 5.35 6.73
N LEU A 111 12.93 4.41 7.14
CA LEU A 111 12.18 3.58 6.20
C LEU A 111 11.22 4.42 5.35
N MET A 112 10.45 5.27 6.01
CA MET A 112 9.48 6.14 5.34
C MET A 112 10.17 7.17 4.44
N ASP A 113 11.34 7.69 4.83
CA ASP A 113 12.12 8.59 3.98
C ASP A 113 12.58 7.88 2.69
N VAL A 114 13.02 6.62 2.77
CA VAL A 114 13.38 5.80 1.59
C VAL A 114 12.17 5.56 0.70
N ILE A 115 11.08 5.01 1.25
CA ILE A 115 9.87 4.67 0.47
C ILE A 115 9.27 5.92 -0.20
N TYR A 116 9.20 7.04 0.54
CA TYR A 116 8.71 8.29 -0.01
C TYR A 116 9.58 8.79 -1.17
N GLN A 117 10.90 8.68 -1.05
CA GLN A 117 11.80 9.07 -2.12
C GLN A 117 11.69 8.16 -3.35
N VAL A 118 11.53 6.84 -3.16
CA VAL A 118 11.26 5.92 -4.29
C VAL A 118 10.00 6.33 -5.03
N ARG A 119 8.92 6.66 -4.32
CA ARG A 119 7.69 7.16 -4.93
C ARG A 119 7.91 8.45 -5.69
N CYS A 120 8.61 9.42 -5.10
CA CYS A 120 8.91 10.68 -5.77
C CYS A 120 9.70 10.45 -7.06
N ASN A 121 10.73 9.61 -7.02
CA ASN A 121 11.54 9.33 -8.21
C ASN A 121 10.73 8.62 -9.29
N LEU A 122 9.89 7.64 -8.92
CA LEU A 122 9.01 6.94 -9.87
C LEU A 122 7.97 7.88 -10.50
N PHE A 123 7.28 8.69 -9.70
CA PHE A 123 6.26 9.62 -10.20
C PHE A 123 6.81 10.72 -11.12
N HIS A 124 8.10 11.06 -10.99
CA HIS A 124 8.77 12.02 -11.85
C HIS A 124 9.50 11.39 -13.05
N GLY A 125 9.31 10.09 -13.32
CA GLY A 125 9.93 9.39 -14.45
C GLY A 125 11.43 9.17 -14.29
N ARG A 126 11.92 9.10 -13.05
CA ARG A 126 13.34 8.99 -12.70
C ARG A 126 13.71 7.62 -12.14
N LYS A 127 12.87 6.63 -12.42
CA LYS A 127 13.09 5.21 -12.14
C LYS A 127 12.69 4.42 -13.36
N ASP A 128 13.57 3.54 -13.81
CA ASP A 128 13.30 2.63 -14.91
C ASP A 128 12.89 1.27 -14.35
N VAL A 129 11.60 0.93 -14.50
CA VAL A 129 11.02 -0.32 -13.99
C VAL A 129 11.00 -1.44 -15.05
N GLU A 130 11.63 -1.21 -16.21
CA GLU A 130 11.70 -2.18 -17.31
C GLU A 130 13.15 -2.54 -17.67
N GLY A 131 14.06 -1.56 -17.72
CA GLY A 131 15.44 -1.72 -18.16
C GLY A 131 16.50 -1.73 -17.07
N ASP A 132 16.25 -1.14 -15.90
CA ASP A 132 17.21 -1.05 -14.80
C ASP A 132 16.88 -2.03 -13.65
N GLN A 133 17.69 -3.09 -13.53
CA GLN A 133 17.51 -4.13 -12.53
C GLN A 133 17.54 -3.60 -11.09
N LYS A 134 18.34 -2.58 -10.79
CA LYS A 134 18.45 -1.99 -9.46
C LYS A 134 17.18 -1.23 -9.12
N ASP A 135 16.61 -0.50 -10.07
CA ASP A 135 15.36 0.22 -9.90
C ASP A 135 14.17 -0.72 -9.76
N ILE A 136 14.11 -1.78 -10.58
CA ILE A 136 13.12 -2.86 -10.45
C ILE A 136 13.14 -3.45 -9.04
N GLU A 137 14.32 -3.85 -8.55
CA GLU A 137 14.47 -4.43 -7.21
C GLU A 137 14.07 -3.47 -6.11
N LEU A 138 14.50 -2.20 -6.20
CA LEU A 138 14.21 -1.18 -5.20
C LEU A 138 12.71 -0.86 -5.14
N VAL A 139 12.04 -0.76 -6.28
CA VAL A 139 10.59 -0.54 -6.35
C VAL A 139 9.85 -1.77 -5.79
N SER A 140 10.29 -2.98 -6.15
CA SER A 140 9.70 -4.23 -5.66
C SER A 140 9.85 -4.40 -4.14
N LEU A 141 11.02 -4.06 -3.58
CA LEU A 141 11.26 -4.05 -2.13
C LEU A 141 10.37 -3.02 -1.44
N SER A 142 10.28 -1.81 -1.99
CA SER A 142 9.45 -0.74 -1.45
C SER A 142 7.97 -1.12 -1.42
N TYR A 143 7.48 -1.75 -2.49
CA TYR A 143 6.13 -2.30 -2.57
C TYR A 143 5.89 -3.35 -1.48
N GLN A 144 6.74 -4.37 -1.39
CA GLN A 144 6.53 -5.48 -0.44
C GLN A 144 6.53 -5.01 1.01
N ILE A 145 7.46 -4.12 1.36
CA ILE A 145 7.58 -3.57 2.71
C ILE A 145 6.38 -2.69 3.05
N LEU A 146 6.03 -1.75 2.17
CA LEU A 146 4.88 -0.86 2.40
C LEU A 146 3.57 -1.64 2.49
N LEU A 147 3.44 -2.74 1.72
CA LEU A 147 2.24 -3.57 1.73
C LEU A 147 2.04 -4.23 3.09
N LEU A 148 3.12 -4.80 3.66
CA LEU A 148 3.09 -5.40 4.98
C LEU A 148 2.76 -4.36 6.06
N LEU A 149 3.41 -3.18 6.00
CA LEU A 149 3.18 -2.10 6.96
C LEU A 149 1.73 -1.60 6.89
N LEU A 150 1.20 -1.34 5.69
CA LEU A 150 -0.18 -0.89 5.53
C LEU A 150 -1.17 -1.94 6.03
N LYS A 151 -0.94 -3.24 5.73
CA LYS A 151 -1.80 -4.32 6.24
C LYS A 151 -1.79 -4.38 7.76
N GLU A 152 -0.64 -4.20 8.40
CA GLU A 152 -0.53 -4.15 9.85
C GLU A 152 -1.29 -2.96 10.46
N CYS A 153 -1.18 -1.79 9.82
CA CYS A 153 -1.95 -0.59 10.21
C CYS A 153 -3.47 -0.79 10.04
N LEU A 154 -3.91 -1.47 8.99
CA LEU A 154 -5.32 -1.79 8.76
C LEU A 154 -5.83 -2.92 9.67
N GLY A 155 -4.96 -3.85 10.09
CA GLY A 155 -5.27 -4.94 11.00
C GLY A 155 -5.67 -4.47 12.40
N SER A 156 -5.03 -3.41 12.91
CA SER A 156 -5.41 -2.79 14.21
C SER A 156 -6.81 -2.19 14.24
N GLN A 157 -7.41 -1.92 13.08
CA GLN A 157 -8.78 -1.42 13.01
C GLN A 157 -9.82 -2.54 13.23
N ARG A 158 -9.40 -3.80 13.45
CA ARG A 158 -10.26 -4.96 13.77
C ARG A 158 -10.59 -5.10 15.26
N GLY A 159 -10.85 -3.98 15.95
CA GLY A 159 -11.78 -3.96 17.08
C GLY A 159 -13.25 -4.10 16.67
N ALA A 160 -13.53 -4.20 15.36
CA ALA A 160 -14.85 -4.49 14.81
C ALA A 160 -14.81 -5.78 13.99
N LYS A 161 -15.78 -6.67 14.29
CA LYS A 161 -16.01 -8.04 13.79
C LYS A 161 -15.58 -8.29 12.33
N PRO A 162 -15.09 -9.50 12.00
CA PRO A 162 -14.74 -9.88 10.65
C PRO A 162 -15.98 -9.83 9.73
N LEU A 163 -15.99 -8.87 8.80
CA LEU A 163 -16.92 -8.85 7.66
C LEU A 163 -16.41 -9.80 6.58
N LEU A 164 -16.56 -11.10 6.85
CA LEU A 164 -16.63 -12.14 5.84
C LEU A 164 -17.73 -13.13 6.26
N GLN A 165 -18.98 -12.70 6.10
CA GLN A 165 -20.07 -13.64 5.85
C GLN A 165 -20.89 -13.17 4.65
N LYS A 166 -20.81 -13.99 3.60
CA LYS A 166 -21.85 -14.33 2.62
C LYS A 166 -22.42 -13.17 1.81
N LEU A 167 -21.83 -12.93 0.64
CA LEU A 167 -22.60 -12.48 -0.52
C LEU A 167 -23.42 -13.68 -1.03
N PRO A 168 -24.75 -13.61 -1.10
CA PRO A 168 -25.54 -14.64 -1.76
C PRO A 168 -25.33 -14.56 -3.28
N LEU A 169 -25.12 -15.71 -3.91
CA LEU A 169 -25.14 -15.89 -5.36
C LEU A 169 -26.54 -15.54 -5.91
N PRO A 170 -26.64 -15.02 -7.14
CA PRO A 170 -27.94 -14.69 -7.73
C PRO A 170 -28.78 -15.96 -7.98
N LEU A 171 -30.02 -15.92 -7.51
CA LEU A 171 -31.05 -16.93 -7.71
C LEU A 171 -31.36 -17.13 -9.20
N SER A 172 -31.16 -18.36 -9.70
CA SER A 172 -31.70 -18.82 -10.96
C SER A 172 -33.24 -18.83 -10.90
N LYS A 173 -33.90 -18.09 -11.80
CA LYS A 173 -35.36 -18.20 -11.98
C LYS A 173 -35.67 -19.50 -12.73
N GLY A 174 -35.97 -20.56 -11.99
CA GLY A 174 -36.75 -21.69 -12.47
C GLY A 174 -38.17 -21.56 -11.92
N LYS A 175 -39.16 -21.25 -12.77
CA LYS A 175 -40.57 -21.49 -12.48
C LYS A 175 -41.10 -22.46 -13.53
N GLY A 176 -41.15 -23.75 -13.17
CA GLY A 176 -42.14 -24.67 -13.71
C GLY A 176 -43.24 -24.82 -12.67
N ILE A 177 -44.50 -24.70 -13.07
CA ILE A 177 -45.63 -25.29 -12.36
C ILE A 177 -46.52 -25.98 -13.40
N GLN A 178 -46.75 -27.26 -13.13
CA GLN A 178 -47.69 -28.23 -13.72
C GLN A 178 -49.10 -27.63 -13.84
N GLY A 179 -49.95 -27.95 -14.83
CA GLY A 179 -50.46 -29.27 -15.17
C GLY A 179 -51.88 -29.44 -14.60
N ILE A 180 -52.91 -29.18 -15.41
CA ILE A 180 -54.33 -29.60 -15.27
C ILE A 180 -54.82 -29.60 -16.74
N GLY A 181 -55.31 -30.64 -17.41
CA GLY A 181 -56.25 -31.70 -17.06
C GLY A 181 -57.28 -31.72 -18.22
N LEU A 182 -57.55 -32.91 -18.77
CA LEU A 182 -58.36 -33.23 -19.97
C LEU A 182 -59.73 -32.52 -20.07
N ILE A 183 -60.30 -32.46 -21.29
CA ILE A 183 -61.58 -33.11 -21.69
C ILE A 183 -61.91 -32.80 -23.17
N ILE A 184 -61.98 -33.89 -23.95
CA ILE A 184 -62.55 -34.15 -25.30
C ILE A 184 -61.94 -33.44 -26.51
#